data_AF-A0A820D0I0-F1
#
_entry.id   AF-A0A820D0I0-F1
#
_cell.length_a   1.000
_cell.length_b   1.000
_cell.length_c   1.000
_cell.angle_alpha   90.00
_cell.angle_beta   90.00
_cell.angle_gamma   90.00
#
_symmetry.space_group_name_H-M   'P 1'
#
loop_
_entity.id
_entity.type
_entity.pdbx_description
1 polymer ?
#
loop_
_entity_poly.entity_id
_entity_poly.type
_entity_poly.pdbx_seq_one_letter_code
_entity_poly.pdbx_strand_id
1 'polypeptide(L)'
;MVPATAALLSNVQEAYSCYIKDNEEQQKLIKNIDVVNVTRAFDTKHERLEENEIELLNEQKNLKQELLNATKMLEERSTRLATALNNKASDDVGTAEALVTAANAKLAVLKTQLIQNNENLNRMRKNRENE
;
A
#
# COMPACT_ATOMS: atom_id res chain seq x y z
N MET A 1 14.07 -34.48 -2.48
CA MET A 1 14.82 -34.56 -1.20
C MET A 1 14.30 -33.45 -0.29
N VAL A 2 13.39 -33.77 0.63
CA VAL A 2 12.96 -32.86 1.70
C VAL A 2 12.98 -33.64 3.03
N PRO A 3 14.14 -33.79 3.71
CA PRO A 3 14.16 -34.48 5.00
C PRO A 3 14.60 -33.61 6.18
N ALA A 4 15.12 -32.40 5.96
CA ALA A 4 15.76 -31.63 7.04
C ALA A 4 14.76 -30.90 7.95
N THR A 5 13.69 -30.35 7.41
CA THR A 5 12.73 -29.53 8.17
C THR A 5 11.77 -30.36 9.03
N ALA A 6 11.28 -31.49 8.52
CA ALA A 6 10.43 -32.40 9.29
C ALA A 6 11.20 -33.05 10.47
N ALA A 7 12.48 -33.39 10.25
CA ALA A 7 13.34 -33.91 11.31
C ALA A 7 13.63 -32.84 12.39
N LEU A 8 13.84 -31.58 11.98
CA LEU A 8 14.05 -30.49 12.94
C LEU A 8 12.81 -30.23 13.80
N LEU A 9 11.62 -30.21 13.20
CA LEU A 9 10.34 -30.06 13.91
C LEU A 9 10.09 -31.23 14.88
N SER A 10 10.40 -32.46 14.46
CA SER A 10 10.29 -33.64 15.32
C SER A 10 11.23 -33.57 16.53
N ASN A 11 12.48 -33.14 16.32
CA ASN A 11 13.46 -33.00 17.42
C ASN A 11 13.07 -31.88 18.39
N VAL A 12 12.49 -30.79 17.87
CA VAL A 12 11.96 -29.69 18.69
C VAL A 12 10.75 -30.17 19.50
N GLN A 13 9.87 -30.98 18.91
CA GLN A 13 8.71 -31.55 19.58
C GLN A 13 9.10 -32.52 20.69
N GLU A 14 10.10 -33.39 20.46
CA GLU A 14 10.65 -34.27 21.51
C GLU A 14 11.28 -33.46 22.65
N ALA A 15 12.07 -32.42 22.34
CA ALA A 15 12.69 -31.58 23.35
C ALA A 15 11.67 -30.84 24.23
N TYR A 16 10.55 -30.40 23.67
CA TYR A 16 9.48 -29.74 24.42
C TYR A 16 8.55 -30.72 25.15
N SER A 17 8.46 -31.98 24.69
CA SER A 17 7.70 -33.02 25.39
C SER A 17 8.20 -33.33 26.79
N CYS A 18 9.49 -33.06 27.05
CA CYS A 18 10.09 -33.18 28.37
C CYS A 18 9.76 -32.01 29.32
N TYR A 19 9.32 -30.86 28.80
CA TYR A 19 9.11 -29.62 29.58
C TYR A 19 7.64 -29.25 29.79
N ILE A 20 6.76 -29.57 28.84
CA ILE A 20 5.33 -29.25 28.91
C ILE A 20 4.57 -30.57 29.07
N LYS A 21 3.96 -30.83 30.24
CA LYS A 21 3.22 -32.08 30.50
C LYS A 21 1.82 -32.10 29.86
N ASP A 22 1.34 -30.96 29.38
CA ASP A 22 0.02 -30.82 28.77
C ASP A 22 0.10 -30.94 27.24
N ASN A 23 -0.52 -32.01 26.72
CA ASN A 23 -0.56 -32.32 25.30
C ASN A 23 -1.34 -31.26 24.50
N GLU A 24 -2.32 -30.58 25.11
CA GLU A 24 -3.06 -29.50 24.42
C GLU A 24 -2.22 -28.24 24.23
N GLU A 25 -1.39 -27.88 25.21
CA GLU A 25 -0.47 -26.73 25.07
C GLU A 25 0.61 -27.00 24.03
N GLN A 26 1.14 -28.23 23.97
CA GLN A 26 2.10 -28.62 22.92
C GLN A 26 1.49 -28.49 21.52
N GLN A 27 0.27 -28.98 21.32
CA GLN A 27 -0.39 -28.90 20.01
C GLN A 27 -0.73 -27.45 19.61
N LYS A 28 -1.10 -26.59 20.56
CA LYS A 28 -1.30 -25.16 20.31
C LYS A 28 0.01 -24.48 19.89
N LEU A 29 1.12 -24.80 20.54
CA LEU A 29 2.43 -24.23 20.19
C LEU A 29 2.91 -24.70 18.81
N ILE A 30 2.75 -25.98 18.49
CA ILE A 30 3.11 -26.53 17.17
C ILE A 30 2.27 -25.88 16.07
N LYS A 31 0.94 -25.76 16.27
CA LYS A 31 0.09 -25.00 15.35
C LYS A 31 0.55 -23.56 15.17
N ASN A 32 0.98 -22.90 16.25
CA ASN A 32 1.53 -21.54 16.16
C ASN A 32 2.86 -21.50 15.38
N ILE A 33 3.74 -22.48 15.55
CA ILE A 33 4.99 -22.59 14.79
C ILE A 33 4.71 -22.84 13.31
N ASP A 34 3.75 -23.72 12.99
CA ASP A 34 3.32 -23.98 11.61
C ASP A 34 2.69 -22.74 10.98
N VAL A 35 1.85 -22.01 11.71
CA VAL A 35 1.28 -20.73 11.25
C VAL A 35 2.38 -19.69 11.02
N VAL A 36 3.34 -19.55 11.93
CA VAL A 36 4.46 -18.61 11.75
C VAL A 36 5.32 -19.01 10.54
N ASN A 37 5.58 -20.30 10.32
CA ASN A 37 6.32 -20.77 9.16
C ASN A 37 5.54 -20.60 7.86
N VAL A 38 4.22 -20.76 7.86
CA VAL A 38 3.35 -20.50 6.70
C VAL A 38 3.27 -19.01 6.40
N THR A 39 3.13 -18.15 7.41
CA THR A 39 3.17 -16.69 7.23
C THR A 39 4.53 -16.26 6.71
N ARG A 40 5.62 -16.80 7.27
CA ARG A 40 6.98 -16.49 6.80
C ARG A 40 7.23 -17.01 5.39
N ALA A 41 6.68 -18.18 5.01
CA ALA A 41 6.73 -18.73 3.65
C ALA A 41 5.85 -17.96 2.66
N PHE A 42 4.71 -17.41 3.12
CA PHE A 42 3.85 -16.50 2.36
C PHE A 42 4.57 -15.17 2.13
N ASP A 43 5.23 -14.64 3.17
CA ASP A 43 6.09 -13.47 3.09
C ASP A 43 7.30 -13.76 2.18
N THR A 44 7.95 -14.93 2.24
CA THR A 44 9.08 -15.28 1.33
C THR A 44 8.65 -15.58 -0.11
N LYS A 45 7.43 -16.08 -0.34
CA LYS A 45 6.85 -16.20 -1.70
C LYS A 45 6.39 -14.84 -2.25
N HIS A 46 6.15 -13.86 -1.38
CA HIS A 46 5.86 -12.48 -1.72
C HIS A 46 7.08 -11.53 -1.66
N GLU A 47 8.22 -11.99 -1.14
CA GLU A 47 9.55 -11.33 -1.19
C GLU A 47 10.19 -11.32 -2.59
N ARG A 48 9.39 -11.51 -3.63
CA ARG A 48 9.76 -11.14 -5.01
C ARG A 48 8.81 -10.09 -5.60
N LEU A 49 8.24 -9.23 -4.78
CA LEU A 49 8.07 -7.86 -5.26
C LEU A 49 9.50 -7.32 -5.37
N GLU A 50 10.04 -7.27 -6.59
CA GLU A 50 11.30 -6.55 -6.85
C GLU A 50 11.18 -5.17 -6.18
N GLU A 51 12.25 -4.67 -5.57
CA GLU A 51 12.24 -3.41 -4.81
C GLU A 51 11.55 -2.28 -5.60
N ASN A 52 11.72 -2.28 -6.93
CA ASN A 52 11.04 -1.40 -7.88
C ASN A 52 9.50 -1.51 -7.90
N GLU A 53 8.92 -2.70 -7.76
CA GLU A 53 7.45 -2.87 -7.63
C GLU A 53 6.94 -2.28 -6.33
N ILE A 54 7.66 -2.50 -5.23
CA ILE A 54 7.31 -1.96 -3.92
C ILE A 54 7.33 -0.42 -3.97
N GLU A 55 8.37 0.15 -4.58
CA GLU A 55 8.48 1.59 -4.80
C GLU A 55 7.33 2.14 -5.63
N LEU A 56 7.03 1.52 -6.79
CA LEU A 56 5.94 1.95 -7.65
C LEU A 56 4.57 1.83 -6.96
N LEU A 57 4.33 0.77 -6.18
CA LEU A 57 3.10 0.61 -5.41
C LEU A 57 2.96 1.64 -4.28
N ASN A 58 4.06 1.99 -3.62
CA ASN A 58 4.08 3.03 -2.60
C ASN A 58 3.86 4.42 -3.20
N GLU A 59 4.50 4.72 -4.34
CA GLU A 59 4.26 5.94 -5.10
C GLU A 59 2.80 6.02 -5.56
N GLN A 60 2.21 4.91 -6.02
CA GLN A 60 0.79 4.86 -6.38
C GLN A 60 -0.13 5.23 -5.20
N LYS A 61 0.16 4.71 -4.00
CA LYS A 61 -0.59 5.05 -2.77
C LYS A 61 -0.45 6.53 -2.43
N ASN A 62 0.75 7.08 -2.51
CA ASN A 62 1.01 8.49 -2.26
C ASN A 62 0.27 9.39 -3.26
N LEU A 63 0.37 9.09 -4.56
CA LEU A 63 -0.33 9.83 -5.62
C LEU A 63 -1.85 9.81 -5.43
N LYS A 64 -2.43 8.67 -5.03
CA LYS A 64 -3.87 8.58 -4.70
C LYS A 64 -4.23 9.47 -3.50
N GLN A 65 -3.41 9.49 -2.47
CA GLN A 65 -3.64 10.34 -1.29
C GLN A 65 -3.51 11.83 -1.63
N GLU A 66 -2.50 12.20 -2.43
CA GLU A 66 -2.33 13.56 -2.90
C GLU A 66 -3.47 14.02 -3.80
N LEU A 67 -3.99 13.14 -4.66
CA LEU A 67 -5.14 13.42 -5.51
C LEU A 67 -6.40 13.66 -4.67
N LEU A 68 -6.62 12.86 -3.63
CA LEU A 68 -7.72 13.07 -2.68
C LEU A 68 -7.59 14.43 -1.97
N ASN A 69 -6.39 14.78 -1.51
CA ASN A 69 -6.14 16.05 -0.84
C ASN A 69 -6.35 17.24 -1.79
N ALA A 70 -5.85 17.15 -3.02
CA ALA A 70 -6.03 18.19 -4.04
C ALA A 70 -7.51 18.35 -4.44
N THR A 71 -8.28 17.26 -4.46
CA THR A 71 -9.73 17.29 -4.71
C THR A 71 -10.46 18.03 -3.59
N LYS A 72 -10.17 17.71 -2.32
CA LYS A 72 -10.74 18.44 -1.18
C LYS A 72 -10.38 19.93 -1.20
N MET A 73 -9.13 20.25 -1.53
CA MET A 73 -8.72 21.65 -1.71
C MET A 73 -9.56 22.33 -2.80
N LEU A 74 -9.76 21.70 -3.96
CA LEU A 74 -10.59 22.27 -5.02
C LEU A 74 -12.03 22.54 -4.56
N GLU A 75 -12.65 21.62 -3.82
CA GLU A 75 -14.00 21.79 -3.26
C GLU A 75 -14.07 22.99 -2.30
N GLU A 76 -13.11 23.11 -1.39
CA GLU A 76 -13.00 24.25 -0.47
C GLU A 76 -12.87 25.58 -1.22
N ARG A 77 -12.00 25.63 -2.24
CA ARG A 77 -11.78 26.86 -3.03
C ARG A 77 -12.97 27.21 -3.90
N SER A 78 -13.66 26.21 -4.45
CA SER A 78 -14.89 26.40 -5.23
C SER A 78 -16.01 26.94 -4.35
N THR A 79 -16.12 26.44 -3.11
CA THR A 79 -17.07 26.96 -2.11
C THR A 79 -16.77 28.42 -1.77
N ARG A 80 -15.49 28.74 -1.52
CA ARG A 80 -15.06 30.11 -1.25
C ARG A 80 -15.35 31.06 -2.42
N LEU A 81 -15.13 30.61 -3.66
CA LEU A 81 -15.47 31.38 -4.86
C LEU A 81 -16.98 31.64 -4.94
N ALA A 82 -17.81 30.62 -4.73
CA ALA A 82 -19.26 30.78 -4.72
C ALA A 82 -19.73 31.78 -3.66
N THR A 83 -19.15 31.75 -2.46
CA THR A 83 -19.42 32.75 -1.41
C THR A 83 -18.98 34.15 -1.80
N ALA A 84 -17.78 34.31 -2.37
CA ALA A 84 -17.27 35.61 -2.80
C ALA A 84 -18.14 36.22 -3.91
N LEU A 85 -18.57 35.42 -4.88
CA LEU A 85 -19.50 35.81 -5.95
C LEU A 85 -20.85 36.25 -5.38
N ASN A 86 -21.42 35.48 -4.45
CA ASN A 86 -22.69 35.82 -3.79
C ASN A 86 -22.60 37.12 -2.98
N ASN A 87 -21.45 37.36 -2.34
CA ASN A 87 -21.22 38.55 -1.51
C ASN A 87 -20.75 39.77 -2.31
N LYS A 88 -20.58 39.66 -3.64
CA LYS A 88 -20.07 40.71 -4.53
C LYS A 88 -18.72 41.29 -4.07
N ALA A 89 -17.91 40.49 -3.38
CA ALA A 89 -16.60 40.88 -2.90
C ALA A 89 -15.55 40.70 -4.02
N SER A 90 -15.41 41.71 -4.87
CA SER A 90 -14.58 41.65 -6.10
C SER A 90 -13.15 41.15 -5.88
N ASP A 91 -12.47 41.64 -4.83
CA ASP A 91 -11.08 41.24 -4.54
C ASP A 91 -10.98 39.78 -4.04
N ASP A 92 -12.01 39.30 -3.35
CA ASP A 92 -12.11 37.91 -2.90
C ASP A 92 -12.43 36.95 -4.05
N VAL A 93 -13.16 37.41 -5.07
CA VAL A 93 -13.43 36.63 -6.29
C VAL A 93 -12.13 36.34 -7.04
N GLY A 94 -11.34 37.37 -7.33
CA GLY A 94 -10.07 37.20 -8.04
C GLY A 94 -9.08 36.28 -7.31
N THR A 95 -9.01 36.41 -5.99
CA THR A 95 -8.19 35.51 -5.16
C THR A 95 -8.72 34.07 -5.17
N ALA A 96 -10.04 33.88 -5.09
CA ALA A 96 -10.65 32.56 -5.10
C ALA A 96 -10.52 31.86 -6.48
N GLU A 97 -10.66 32.59 -7.59
CA GLU A 97 -10.45 32.07 -8.95
C GLU A 97 -9.01 31.61 -9.18
N ALA A 98 -8.03 32.39 -8.72
CA ALA A 98 -6.61 31.99 -8.79
C ALA A 98 -6.35 30.70 -8.01
N LEU A 99 -6.96 30.53 -6.84
CA LEU A 99 -6.84 29.34 -6.02
C LEU A 99 -7.50 28.10 -6.66
N VAL A 100 -8.68 28.26 -7.29
CA VAL A 100 -9.35 27.19 -8.05
C VAL A 100 -8.50 26.76 -9.25
N THR A 101 -7.94 27.74 -9.98
CA THR A 101 -7.07 27.50 -11.14
C THR A 101 -5.82 26.72 -10.73
N ALA A 102 -5.16 27.13 -9.64
CA ALA A 102 -3.98 26.43 -9.11
C ALA A 102 -4.31 24.99 -8.65
N ALA A 103 -5.45 24.78 -7.98
CA ALA A 103 -5.89 23.45 -7.57
C ALA A 103 -6.17 22.53 -8.76
N ASN A 104 -6.82 23.05 -9.81
CA ASN A 104 -7.07 22.32 -11.06
C ASN A 104 -5.76 21.95 -11.78
N ALA A 105 -4.80 22.86 -11.85
CA ALA A 105 -3.49 22.58 -12.42
C ALA A 105 -2.77 21.46 -11.65
N LYS A 106 -2.81 21.49 -10.32
CA LYS A 106 -2.23 20.43 -9.48
C LYS A 106 -2.91 19.07 -9.70
N LEU A 107 -4.24 19.05 -9.81
CA LEU A 107 -4.98 17.82 -10.13
C LEU A 107 -4.62 17.23 -11.49
N ALA A 108 -4.40 18.08 -12.50
CA ALA A 108 -3.99 17.62 -13.83
C ALA A 108 -2.62 16.92 -13.77
N VAL A 109 -1.64 17.53 -13.08
CA VAL A 109 -0.30 16.94 -12.90
C VAL A 109 -0.36 15.60 -12.18
N LEU A 110 -1.09 15.53 -11.05
CA LEU A 110 -1.22 14.29 -10.27
C LEU A 110 -1.88 13.16 -11.06
N LYS A 111 -2.87 13.47 -11.91
CA LYS A 111 -3.49 12.49 -12.80
C LYS A 111 -2.49 11.94 -13.81
N THR A 112 -1.68 12.80 -14.42
CA THR A 112 -0.62 12.37 -15.36
C THR A 112 0.40 11.47 -14.67
N GLN A 113 0.87 11.83 -13.48
CA GLN A 113 1.81 11.02 -12.71
C GLN A 113 1.22 9.66 -12.33
N LEU A 114 -0.05 9.59 -11.93
CA LEU A 114 -0.71 8.34 -11.59
C LEU A 114 -0.86 7.42 -12.82
N ILE A 115 -1.16 7.98 -13.98
CA ILE A 115 -1.23 7.22 -15.25
C ILE A 115 0.15 6.64 -15.56
N GLN A 116 1.21 7.45 -15.51
CA GLN A 116 2.58 7.01 -15.77
C GLN A 116 3.04 5.92 -14.80
N ASN A 117 2.76 6.08 -13.51
CA ASN A 117 3.07 5.07 -12.49
C ASN A 117 2.33 3.73 -12.76
N ASN A 118 1.06 3.79 -13.18
CA ASN A 118 0.31 2.59 -13.58
C ASN A 118 0.86 1.93 -14.85
N GLU A 119 1.29 2.72 -15.83
CA GLU A 119 1.94 2.20 -17.04
C GLU A 119 3.24 1.48 -16.72
N ASN A 120 4.05 2.03 -15.79
CA ASN A 120 5.27 1.41 -15.31
C ASN A 120 5.00 0.09 -14.58
N LEU A 121 4.01 0.06 -13.67
CA LEU A 121 3.57 -1.16 -12.99
C LEU A 121 3.15 -2.25 -13.99
N ASN A 122 2.35 -1.88 -14.99
CA ASN A 122 1.88 -2.81 -16.01
C ASN A 122 3.02 -3.32 -16.89
N ARG A 123 3.98 -2.46 -17.26
CA ARG A 123 5.15 -2.85 -18.06
C ARG A 123 6.02 -3.85 -17.29
N MET A 124 6.31 -3.55 -16.02
CA MET A 124 7.10 -4.45 -15.17
C MET A 124 6.42 -5.81 -14.97
N ARG A 125 5.09 -5.84 -14.76
CA ARG A 125 4.33 -7.11 -14.68
C ARG A 125 4.39 -7.92 -15.97
N LYS A 126 4.24 -7.27 -17.13
CA LYS A 126 4.35 -7.91 -18.44
C LYS A 126 5.76 -8.46 -18.70
N ASN A 127 6.80 -7.77 -18.24
CA ASN A 127 8.17 -8.28 -18.40
C ASN A 127 8.37 -9.58 -17.61
N ARG A 128 7.81 -9.69 -16.39
CA ARG A 128 7.86 -10.93 -15.61
C ARG A 128 7.06 -12.09 -16.20
N GLU A 129 5.98 -11.82 -16.93
CA GLU A 129 5.21 -12.88 -17.60
C GLU A 129 5.95 -13.47 -18.82
N ASN A 130 6.93 -12.73 -19.38
CA ASN A 130 7.71 -13.13 -20.54
C ASN A 130 9.11 -13.71 -20.20
N GLU A 131 9.48 -13.70 -18.91
CA GLU A 131 10.70 -14.33 -18.37
C GLU A 131 10.43 -15.76 -17.86
#